data_AF-A0A945PZL5-F1
#
_entry.id   AF-A0A945PZL5-F1
#
_cell.length_a   1.000
_cell.length_b   1.000
_cell.length_c   1.000
_cell.angle_alpha   90.00
_cell.angle_beta   90.00
_cell.angle_gamma   90.00
#
_symmetry.space_group_name_H-M   'P 1'
#
loop_
_entity.id
_entity.type
_entity.pdbx_description
1 polymer ?
#
loop_
_entity_poly.entity_id
_entity_poly.type
_entity_poly.pdbx_seq_one_letter_code
_entity_poly.pdbx_strand_id
1 'polypeptide(L)'
;MGGGVNPESGATAKTGSPDPEDPAEDDDERAEILRSIQGFNLKPKEIRDYLDRFVIQQREAKKVISVAICDHYNHVRRCLENPEIKDRDYAKQNIIVLGPTGVGKTYLMRNVAKLIGVPFVKADATKFSETGYVGGDVDDLVRDLVKNANGDEKLAQYGIIYIDEIDKIANKTEGGKDVSGRGVQINLLKLMEETDVNLQSQTDLLGQMQAMMD
;
A
#
# COMPACT_ATOMS: atom_id res chain seq x y z
N MET A 1 4.13 -57.61 -38.48
CA MET A 1 4.01 -56.61 -39.56
C MET A 1 2.64 -55.94 -39.44
N GLY A 2 2.61 -54.61 -39.27
CA GLY A 2 1.41 -53.76 -39.21
C GLY A 2 0.62 -53.88 -37.91
N GLY A 3 0.66 -52.95 -36.94
CA GLY A 3 0.82 -51.50 -37.07
C GLY A 3 -0.55 -50.88 -37.29
N GLY A 4 -1.26 -50.61 -36.18
CA GLY A 4 -2.62 -50.09 -36.16
C GLY A 4 -2.71 -48.61 -36.54
N VAL A 5 -3.87 -48.24 -37.10
CA VAL A 5 -4.35 -46.87 -37.22
C VAL A 5 -5.87 -46.93 -37.10
N ASN A 6 -6.43 -46.28 -36.09
CA ASN A 6 -7.54 -45.35 -36.32
C ASN A 6 -7.64 -44.32 -35.19
N PRO A 7 -7.94 -43.05 -35.51
CA PRO A 7 -7.72 -41.92 -34.62
C PRO A 7 -9.03 -41.30 -34.10
N GLU A 8 -8.87 -40.29 -33.25
CA GLU A 8 -9.83 -39.25 -32.88
C GLU A 8 -10.94 -39.61 -31.87
N SER A 9 -10.63 -39.39 -30.59
CA SER A 9 -11.61 -38.85 -29.64
C SER A 9 -11.01 -37.60 -29.00
N GLY A 10 -11.61 -36.44 -29.29
CA GLY A 10 -11.15 -35.12 -28.88
C GLY A 10 -10.98 -34.99 -27.37
N ALA A 11 -9.82 -34.47 -26.97
CA ALA A 11 -9.58 -34.00 -25.61
C ALA A 11 -10.31 -32.66 -25.42
N THR A 12 -11.40 -32.68 -24.66
CA THR A 12 -11.99 -31.47 -24.09
C THR A 12 -11.02 -30.91 -23.06
N ALA A 13 -10.38 -29.81 -23.42
CA ALA A 13 -9.64 -28.97 -22.47
C ALA A 13 -10.65 -28.45 -21.42
N LYS A 14 -10.53 -28.93 -20.19
CA LYS A 14 -11.17 -28.30 -19.03
C LYS A 14 -10.48 -26.96 -18.80
N THR A 15 -11.07 -25.89 -19.32
CA THR A 15 -10.86 -24.53 -18.82
C THR A 15 -11.35 -24.51 -17.38
N GLY A 16 -10.42 -24.60 -16.43
CA GLY A 16 -10.70 -24.35 -15.02
C GLY A 16 -11.05 -22.88 -14.87
N SER A 17 -12.31 -22.59 -14.57
CA SER A 17 -12.73 -21.33 -13.97
C SER A 17 -11.94 -21.14 -12.66
N PRO A 18 -11.55 -19.91 -12.26
CA PRO A 18 -11.11 -19.68 -10.90
C PRO A 18 -12.28 -20.04 -9.98
N ASP A 19 -12.06 -20.95 -9.04
CA ASP A 19 -13.05 -21.23 -8.00
C ASP A 19 -13.32 -19.92 -7.23
N PRO A 20 -14.58 -19.62 -6.86
CA PRO A 20 -14.88 -18.47 -6.04
C PRO A 20 -14.21 -18.64 -4.67
N GLU A 21 -13.35 -17.69 -4.31
CA GLU A 21 -12.63 -17.64 -3.03
C GLU A 21 -13.62 -17.77 -1.86
N ASP A 22 -13.31 -18.63 -0.89
CA ASP A 22 -14.18 -18.97 0.24
C ASP A 22 -14.24 -17.78 1.22
N PRO A 23 -15.42 -17.18 1.47
CA PRO A 23 -15.56 -16.04 2.39
C PRO A 23 -15.04 -16.30 3.81
N ALA A 24 -14.93 -17.56 4.23
CA ALA A 24 -14.41 -17.93 5.54
C ALA A 24 -12.87 -17.78 5.66
N GLU A 25 -12.13 -17.89 4.55
CA GLU A 25 -10.66 -17.74 4.55
C GLU A 25 -10.24 -16.28 4.74
N ASP A 26 -10.96 -15.33 4.14
CA ASP A 26 -10.71 -13.89 4.27
C ASP A 26 -10.97 -13.36 5.69
N ASP A 27 -12.00 -13.89 6.38
CA ASP A 27 -12.32 -13.48 7.77
C ASP A 27 -11.24 -13.95 8.77
N ASP A 28 -10.63 -15.12 8.53
CA ASP A 28 -9.56 -15.65 9.38
C ASP A 28 -8.23 -14.89 9.18
N GLU A 29 -7.87 -14.55 7.94
CA GLU A 29 -6.67 -13.75 7.61
C GLU A 29 -6.77 -12.34 8.18
N ARG A 30 -7.93 -11.68 8.01
CA ARG A 30 -8.24 -10.40 8.62
C ARG A 30 -8.08 -10.42 10.13
N ALA A 31 -8.66 -11.43 10.78
CA ALA A 31 -8.58 -11.57 12.22
C ALA A 31 -7.12 -11.80 12.67
N GLU A 32 -6.30 -12.47 11.87
CA GLU A 32 -4.89 -12.68 12.16
C GLU A 32 -4.09 -11.37 12.11
N ILE A 33 -4.30 -10.53 11.10
CA ILE A 33 -3.58 -9.24 11.01
C ILE A 33 -4.03 -8.29 12.12
N LEU A 34 -5.32 -8.22 12.42
CA LEU A 34 -5.81 -7.43 13.56
C LEU A 34 -5.25 -7.93 14.89
N ARG A 35 -5.14 -9.26 15.07
CA ARG A 35 -4.45 -9.85 16.23
C ARG A 35 -2.96 -9.48 16.27
N SER A 36 -2.27 -9.44 15.12
CA SER A 36 -0.88 -9.00 15.02
C SER A 36 -0.72 -7.54 15.47
N ILE A 37 -1.61 -6.65 15.01
CA ILE A 37 -1.61 -5.22 15.37
C ILE A 37 -1.95 -5.04 16.86
N GLN A 38 -2.97 -5.74 17.37
CA GLN A 38 -3.33 -5.72 18.79
C GLN A 38 -2.22 -6.29 19.68
N GLY A 39 -1.50 -7.30 19.20
CA GLY A 39 -0.35 -7.91 19.85
C GLY A 39 0.95 -7.11 19.69
N PHE A 40 0.94 -5.99 18.95
CA PHE A 40 2.14 -5.21 18.71
C PHE A 40 2.76 -4.73 20.03
N ASN A 41 4.00 -5.16 20.25
CA ASN A 41 4.80 -4.82 21.44
C ASN A 41 6.30 -4.80 21.12
N LEU A 42 6.65 -4.59 19.85
CA LEU A 42 8.05 -4.53 19.43
C LEU A 42 8.68 -3.23 19.92
N LYS A 43 9.85 -3.34 20.53
CA LYS A 43 10.69 -2.19 20.89
C LYS A 43 11.43 -1.69 19.65
N PRO A 44 11.81 -0.40 19.58
CA PRO A 44 12.58 0.12 18.45
C PRO A 44 13.88 -0.65 18.17
N LYS A 45 14.51 -1.20 19.22
CA LYS A 45 15.69 -2.05 19.07
C LYS A 45 15.37 -3.33 18.28
N GLU A 46 14.24 -3.98 18.55
CA GLU A 46 13.85 -5.24 17.92
C GLU A 46 13.51 -5.04 16.43
N ILE A 47 12.83 -3.93 16.10
CA ILE A 47 12.57 -3.53 14.71
C ILE A 47 13.90 -3.29 13.99
N ARG A 48 14.81 -2.52 14.60
CA ARG A 48 16.12 -2.25 14.01
C ARG A 48 16.92 -3.54 13.78
N ASP A 49 16.97 -4.42 14.79
CA ASP A 49 17.73 -5.67 14.72
C ASP A 49 17.12 -6.63 13.67
N TYR A 50 15.79 -6.59 13.44
CA TYR A 50 15.16 -7.26 12.30
C TYR A 50 15.63 -6.66 10.95
N LEU A 51 15.57 -5.33 10.80
CA LEU A 51 15.97 -4.65 9.56
C LEU A 51 17.46 -4.80 9.26
N ASP A 52 18.31 -4.95 10.28
CA ASP A 52 19.76 -5.23 10.16
C ASP A 52 20.05 -6.54 9.40
N ARG A 53 19.11 -7.50 9.38
CA ARG A 53 19.25 -8.77 8.64
C ARG A 53 19.11 -8.60 7.12
N PHE A 54 18.47 -7.51 6.67
CA PHE A 54 18.10 -7.31 5.27
C PHE A 54 18.83 -6.13 4.63
N VAL A 55 19.01 -5.03 5.37
CA VAL A 55 19.66 -3.82 4.86
C VAL A 55 20.94 -3.57 5.65
N ILE A 56 22.08 -3.69 4.96
CA ILE A 56 23.40 -3.49 5.58
C ILE A 56 23.69 -1.97 5.71
N GLN A 57 24.35 -1.57 6.80
CA GLN A 57 24.62 -0.17 7.17
C GLN A 57 23.34 0.65 7.43
N GLN A 58 23.18 1.87 6.91
CA GLN A 58 21.97 2.71 7.09
C GLN A 58 21.45 2.81 8.53
N ARG A 59 22.37 2.95 9.50
CA ARG A 59 22.07 2.85 10.94
C ARG A 59 21.09 3.92 11.41
N GLU A 60 21.27 5.15 10.96
CA GLU A 60 20.39 6.28 11.31
C GLU A 60 18.99 6.11 10.73
N ALA A 61 18.87 5.76 9.45
CA ALA A 61 17.57 5.52 8.83
C ALA A 61 16.80 4.40 9.55
N LYS A 62 17.45 3.27 9.83
CA LYS A 62 16.84 2.17 10.60
C LYS A 62 16.40 2.61 11.99
N LYS A 63 17.21 3.39 12.70
CA LYS A 63 16.86 3.92 14.03
C LYS A 63 15.61 4.79 13.98
N VAL A 64 15.58 5.77 13.07
CA VAL A 64 14.44 6.71 12.93
C VAL A 64 13.16 5.96 12.57
N ILE A 65 13.23 5.08 11.56
CA ILE A 65 12.09 4.28 11.12
C ILE A 65 11.59 3.39 12.25
N SER A 66 12.49 2.74 12.99
CA SER A 66 12.11 1.87 14.11
C SER A 66 11.38 2.63 15.21
N VAL A 67 11.77 3.87 15.51
CA VAL A 67 11.07 4.70 16.50
C VAL A 67 9.70 5.11 15.99
N ALA A 68 9.62 5.66 14.77
CA ALA A 68 8.37 6.13 14.19
C ALA A 68 7.32 5.02 14.03
N ILE A 69 7.73 3.83 13.57
CA ILE A 69 6.84 2.67 13.41
C ILE A 69 6.38 2.15 14.77
N CYS A 70 7.29 2.09 15.76
CA CYS A 70 6.95 1.69 17.11
C CYS A 70 5.93 2.66 17.73
N ASP A 71 6.16 3.96 17.61
CA ASP A 71 5.23 4.98 18.11
C ASP A 71 3.86 4.87 17.42
N HIS A 72 3.85 4.75 16.10
CA HIS A 72 2.63 4.63 15.31
C HIS A 72 1.78 3.42 15.70
N TYR A 73 2.35 2.20 15.69
CA TYR A 73 1.57 1.00 15.98
C TYR A 73 1.25 0.84 17.48
N ASN A 74 2.04 1.41 18.38
CA ASN A 74 1.65 1.52 19.78
C ASN A 74 0.44 2.45 19.97
N HIS A 75 0.40 3.57 19.24
CA HIS A 75 -0.76 4.45 19.24
C HIS A 75 -2.00 3.73 18.68
N VAL A 76 -1.88 3.08 17.51
CA VAL A 76 -2.96 2.28 16.90
C VAL A 76 -3.50 1.24 17.89
N ARG A 77 -2.61 0.47 18.52
CA ARG A 77 -3.00 -0.53 19.52
C ARG A 77 -3.78 0.09 20.69
N ARG A 78 -3.32 1.22 21.22
CA ARG A 78 -4.02 1.93 22.31
C ARG A 78 -5.41 2.41 21.88
N CYS A 79 -5.56 2.89 20.65
CA CYS A 79 -6.85 3.28 20.09
C CYS A 79 -7.79 2.09 19.90
N LEU A 80 -7.26 0.90 19.56
CA LEU A 80 -8.03 -0.34 19.50
C LEU A 80 -8.48 -0.82 20.90
N GLU A 81 -7.63 -0.66 21.92
CA GLU A 81 -7.94 -1.00 23.31
C GLU A 81 -8.93 0.00 23.95
N ASN A 82 -8.80 1.29 23.63
CA ASN A 82 -9.66 2.36 24.13
C ASN A 82 -9.95 3.40 23.02
N PRO A 83 -11.15 3.35 22.41
CA PRO A 83 -11.54 4.27 21.33
C PRO A 83 -11.49 5.75 21.70
N GLU A 84 -11.65 6.12 22.97
CA GLU A 84 -11.59 7.53 23.43
C GLU A 84 -10.18 8.14 23.29
N ILE A 85 -9.15 7.31 23.11
CA ILE A 85 -7.78 7.78 22.88
C ILE A 85 -7.65 8.36 21.46
N LYS A 86 -8.50 7.93 20.51
CA LYS A 86 -8.48 8.42 19.13
C LYS A 86 -8.70 9.93 19.05
N ASP A 87 -9.50 10.49 19.95
CA ASP A 87 -9.85 11.91 19.98
C ASP A 87 -8.81 12.79 20.71
N ARG A 88 -7.68 12.21 21.16
CA ARG A 88 -6.56 12.98 21.73
C ARG A 88 -5.65 13.53 20.64
N ASP A 89 -4.95 14.61 20.96
CA ASP A 89 -3.91 15.18 20.09
C ASP A 89 -2.83 14.14 19.76
N TYR A 90 -2.94 13.52 18.58
CA TYR A 90 -1.93 12.65 18.01
C TYR A 90 -1.62 13.13 16.59
N ALA A 91 -0.38 13.60 16.39
CA ALA A 91 0.10 13.96 15.08
C ALA A 91 0.75 12.72 14.42
N LYS A 92 0.14 12.23 13.34
CA LYS A 92 0.71 11.13 12.55
C LYS A 92 2.11 11.50 12.06
N GLN A 93 3.09 10.65 12.39
CA GLN A 93 4.48 10.84 11.99
C GLN A 93 4.73 10.27 10.58
N ASN A 94 4.55 11.11 9.56
CA ASN A 94 4.98 10.78 8.21
C ASN A 94 6.51 10.87 8.08
N ILE A 95 7.12 9.98 7.31
CA ILE A 95 8.59 9.86 7.20
C ILE A 95 9.04 10.25 5.79
N ILE A 96 10.01 11.16 5.69
CA ILE A 96 10.75 11.43 4.45
C ILE A 96 12.12 10.74 4.54
N VAL A 97 12.43 9.88 3.57
CA VAL A 97 13.71 9.17 3.50
C VAL A 97 14.57 9.74 2.38
N LEU A 98 15.67 10.38 2.76
CA LEU A 98 16.65 10.92 1.82
C LEU A 98 17.84 9.98 1.67
N GLY A 99 18.31 9.81 0.43
CA GLY A 99 19.52 9.06 0.14
C GLY A 99 19.68 8.78 -1.35
N PRO A 100 20.87 8.35 -1.81
CA PRO A 100 21.13 8.03 -3.20
C PRO A 100 20.25 6.89 -3.75
N THR A 101 20.22 6.72 -5.06
CA THR A 101 19.57 5.54 -5.68
C THR A 101 20.33 4.27 -5.28
N GLY A 102 19.61 3.14 -5.19
CA GLY A 102 20.23 1.84 -4.92
C GLY A 102 20.67 1.55 -3.47
N VAL A 103 20.53 2.48 -2.52
CA VAL A 103 20.94 2.26 -1.11
C VAL A 103 19.96 1.45 -0.26
N GLY A 104 18.89 0.93 -0.87
CA GLY A 104 17.92 0.06 -0.19
C GLY A 104 16.71 0.75 0.46
N LYS A 105 16.42 2.02 0.14
CA LYS A 105 15.27 2.77 0.72
C LYS A 105 13.94 2.02 0.58
N THR A 106 13.59 1.64 -0.65
CA THR A 106 12.37 0.88 -0.94
C THR A 106 12.36 -0.49 -0.25
N TYR A 107 13.51 -1.17 -0.26
CA TYR A 107 13.62 -2.50 0.33
C TYR A 107 13.46 -2.45 1.85
N LEU A 108 13.98 -1.40 2.49
CA LEU A 108 13.82 -1.17 3.92
C LEU A 108 12.34 -1.05 4.30
N MET A 109 11.58 -0.20 3.59
CA MET A 109 10.16 0.01 3.86
C MET A 109 9.30 -1.22 3.60
N ARG A 110 9.63 -2.00 2.56
CA ARG A 110 8.97 -3.29 2.31
C ARG A 110 9.18 -4.27 3.47
N ASN A 111 10.38 -4.33 4.04
CA ASN A 111 10.66 -5.22 5.17
C ASN A 111 9.98 -4.73 6.46
N VAL A 112 9.83 -3.42 6.65
CA VAL A 112 9.02 -2.87 7.75
C VAL A 112 7.57 -3.37 7.64
N ALA A 113 6.93 -3.20 6.48
CA ALA A 113 5.55 -3.65 6.31
C ALA A 113 5.39 -5.15 6.54
N LYS A 114 6.33 -5.97 6.07
CA LYS A 114 6.36 -7.42 6.32
C LYS A 114 6.54 -7.77 7.80
N LEU A 115 7.34 -7.01 8.55
CA LEU A 115 7.54 -7.23 9.98
C LEU A 115 6.25 -6.99 10.76
N ILE A 116 5.50 -5.95 10.40
CA ILE A 116 4.25 -5.60 11.08
C ILE A 116 3.09 -6.50 10.58
N GLY A 117 3.16 -6.95 9.33
CA GLY A 117 2.13 -7.77 8.70
C GLY A 117 0.95 -6.97 8.17
N VAL A 118 1.19 -5.75 7.67
CA VAL A 118 0.14 -4.85 7.17
C VAL A 118 0.17 -4.70 5.64
N PRO A 119 -0.95 -4.29 5.01
CA PRO A 119 -0.96 -3.94 3.59
C PRO A 119 0.10 -2.89 3.24
N PHE A 120 0.74 -3.05 2.10
CA PHE A 120 1.80 -2.16 1.62
C PHE A 120 1.59 -1.77 0.17
N VAL A 121 1.56 -0.46 -0.11
CA VAL A 121 1.52 0.07 -1.47
C VAL A 121 2.82 0.82 -1.74
N LYS A 122 3.43 0.52 -2.88
CA LYS A 122 4.51 1.32 -3.46
C LYS A 122 3.96 2.02 -4.71
N ALA A 123 4.12 3.33 -4.77
CA ALA A 123 3.92 4.09 -6.00
C ALA A 123 5.11 4.99 -6.30
N ASP A 124 5.17 5.43 -7.55
CA ASP A 124 6.12 6.43 -8.04
C ASP A 124 5.38 7.76 -8.18
N ALA A 125 5.92 8.83 -7.60
CA ALA A 125 5.32 10.16 -7.62
C ALA A 125 5.08 10.69 -9.04
N THR A 126 5.91 10.28 -10.03
CA THR A 126 5.79 10.76 -11.41
C THR A 126 4.56 10.21 -12.15
N LYS A 127 3.90 9.19 -11.59
CA LYS A 127 2.70 8.60 -12.20
C LYS A 127 1.44 9.42 -11.95
N PHE A 128 1.46 10.31 -10.96
CA PHE A 128 0.31 11.11 -10.59
C PHE A 128 0.23 12.41 -11.40
N SER A 129 -0.98 12.89 -11.60
CA SER A 129 -1.25 14.18 -12.24
C SER A 129 -2.32 14.96 -11.47
N GLU A 130 -2.33 16.29 -11.58
CA GLU A 130 -3.30 17.15 -10.88
C GLU A 130 -4.75 16.81 -11.23
N THR A 131 -5.03 16.50 -12.49
CA THR A 131 -6.39 16.28 -13.00
C THR A 131 -6.81 14.81 -12.99
N GLY A 132 -5.90 13.87 -12.70
CA GLY A 132 -6.16 12.43 -12.80
C GLY A 132 -6.52 11.92 -14.22
N TYR A 133 -6.42 12.78 -15.26
CA TYR A 133 -6.90 12.45 -16.61
C TYR A 133 -5.81 11.88 -17.53
N VAL A 134 -4.55 12.28 -17.31
CA VAL A 134 -3.38 11.84 -18.12
C VAL A 134 -2.38 11.03 -17.28
N GLY A 135 -2.63 10.91 -15.97
CA GLY A 135 -1.89 10.10 -15.01
C GLY A 135 -2.82 9.63 -13.89
N GLY A 136 -2.32 8.77 -13.00
CA GLY A 136 -3.12 8.23 -11.90
C GLY A 136 -3.59 9.31 -10.92
N ASP A 137 -4.66 9.03 -10.20
CA ASP A 137 -5.14 9.84 -9.09
C ASP A 137 -4.35 9.47 -7.83
N VAL A 138 -4.07 10.45 -6.98
CA VAL A 138 -3.42 10.21 -5.68
C VAL A 138 -4.31 9.32 -4.80
N ASP A 139 -5.63 9.43 -4.94
CA ASP A 139 -6.60 8.57 -4.25
C ASP A 139 -6.46 7.08 -4.62
N ASP A 140 -5.90 6.77 -5.80
CA ASP A 140 -5.63 5.40 -6.21
C ASP A 140 -4.64 4.70 -5.26
N LEU A 141 -3.80 5.44 -4.54
CA LEU A 141 -2.93 4.88 -3.49
C LEU A 141 -3.73 4.18 -2.39
N VAL A 142 -4.84 4.79 -1.97
CA VAL A 142 -5.71 4.23 -0.93
C VAL A 142 -6.52 3.08 -1.50
N ARG A 143 -7.01 3.20 -2.74
CA ARG A 143 -7.73 2.12 -3.42
C ARG A 143 -6.85 0.88 -3.60
N ASP A 144 -5.60 1.06 -4.00
CA ASP A 144 -4.63 -0.04 -4.12
C ASP A 144 -4.26 -0.63 -2.76
N LEU A 145 -4.32 0.16 -1.68
CA LEU A 145 -4.09 -0.34 -0.33
C LEU A 145 -5.24 -1.23 0.13
N VAL A 146 -6.48 -0.85 -0.20
CA VAL A 146 -7.68 -1.67 0.03
C VAL A 146 -7.65 -2.95 -0.80
N LYS A 147 -7.24 -2.88 -2.07
CA LYS A 147 -7.03 -4.09 -2.90
C LYS A 147 -5.99 -5.03 -2.29
N ASN A 148 -4.87 -4.48 -1.79
CA ASN A 148 -3.83 -5.26 -1.09
C ASN A 148 -4.27 -5.75 0.31
N ALA A 149 -5.45 -5.35 0.77
CA ALA A 149 -6.11 -5.81 1.97
C ALA A 149 -7.33 -6.71 1.64
N ASN A 150 -7.37 -7.29 0.42
CA ASN A 150 -8.47 -8.12 -0.09
C ASN A 150 -9.85 -7.45 -0.01
N GLY A 151 -9.89 -6.12 -0.14
CA GLY A 151 -11.14 -5.36 -0.02
C GLY A 151 -11.51 -4.96 1.41
N ASP A 152 -10.75 -5.36 2.44
CA ASP A 152 -11.00 -4.92 3.82
C ASP A 152 -10.51 -3.49 4.06
N GLU A 153 -11.47 -2.57 4.07
CA GLU A 153 -11.27 -1.15 4.37
C GLU A 153 -10.64 -0.90 5.75
N LYS A 154 -11.05 -1.67 6.77
CA LYS A 154 -10.54 -1.48 8.14
C LYS A 154 -9.09 -1.92 8.23
N LEU A 155 -8.73 -3.00 7.56
CA LEU A 155 -7.36 -3.46 7.49
C LEU A 155 -6.48 -2.46 6.72
N ALA A 156 -6.97 -1.93 5.61
CA ALA A 156 -6.26 -0.94 4.81
C ALA A 156 -5.90 0.33 5.59
N GLN A 157 -6.74 0.75 6.56
CA GLN A 157 -6.46 1.91 7.42
C GLN A 157 -5.17 1.77 8.25
N TYR A 158 -4.67 0.55 8.48
CA TYR A 158 -3.42 0.29 9.19
C TYR A 158 -2.21 0.06 8.26
N GLY A 159 -2.44 0.12 6.95
CA GLY A 159 -1.43 -0.12 5.92
C GLY A 159 -0.39 0.99 5.78
N ILE A 160 0.64 0.70 4.99
CA ILE A 160 1.76 1.61 4.71
C ILE A 160 1.74 1.99 3.23
N ILE A 161 1.72 3.29 2.97
CA ILE A 161 1.92 3.87 1.63
C ILE A 161 3.36 4.39 1.53
N TYR A 162 4.10 3.92 0.53
CA TYR A 162 5.44 4.39 0.19
C TYR A 162 5.45 5.03 -1.19
N ILE A 163 5.84 6.31 -1.23
CA ILE A 163 5.95 7.09 -2.46
C ILE A 163 7.43 7.27 -2.79
N ASP A 164 7.85 6.74 -3.94
CA ASP A 164 9.20 6.91 -4.51
C ASP A 164 9.26 8.14 -5.42
N GLU A 165 10.48 8.58 -5.75
CA GLU A 165 10.73 9.69 -6.69
C GLU A 165 10.03 11.03 -6.37
N ILE A 166 9.77 11.30 -5.07
CA ILE A 166 9.12 12.54 -4.64
C ILE A 166 9.89 13.81 -5.05
N ASP A 167 11.21 13.69 -5.26
CA ASP A 167 12.06 14.78 -5.76
C ASP A 167 11.66 15.25 -7.17
N LYS A 168 11.06 14.37 -7.99
CA LYS A 168 10.65 14.69 -9.36
C LYS A 168 9.47 15.64 -9.41
N ILE A 169 8.57 15.57 -8.43
CA ILE A 169 7.42 16.49 -8.33
C ILE A 169 7.74 17.75 -7.54
N ALA A 170 8.94 17.83 -6.92
CA ALA A 170 9.38 18.98 -6.12
C ALA A 170 10.11 20.06 -6.94
N ASN A 171 10.63 19.72 -8.12
CA ASN A 171 11.38 20.66 -8.96
C ASN A 171 10.43 21.67 -9.62
N LYS A 172 10.61 22.96 -9.31
CA LYS A 172 10.02 24.04 -10.10
C LYS A 172 10.71 24.10 -11.46
N THR A 173 9.94 24.02 -12.53
CA THR A 173 10.42 24.35 -13.88
C THR A 173 10.72 25.85 -13.92
N GLU A 174 12.00 26.23 -13.99
CA GLU A 174 12.36 27.64 -14.23
C GLU A 174 11.90 28.03 -15.64
N GLY A 175 10.80 28.81 -15.72
CA GLY A 175 10.32 29.42 -16.97
C GLY A 175 8.98 28.92 -17.51
N GLY A 176 8.30 27.98 -16.85
CA GLY A 176 6.96 27.51 -17.24
C GLY A 176 5.98 27.53 -16.06
N LYS A 177 4.68 27.73 -16.34
CA LYS A 177 3.64 27.52 -15.33
C LYS A 177 3.69 26.06 -14.91
N ASP A 178 3.90 25.80 -13.63
CA ASP A 178 4.04 24.44 -13.09
C ASP A 178 2.65 23.82 -12.95
N VAL A 179 2.24 23.04 -13.96
CA VAL A 179 0.86 22.53 -14.11
C VAL A 179 0.70 21.07 -13.65
N SER A 180 1.75 20.42 -13.12
CA SER A 180 1.66 19.03 -12.66
C SER A 180 2.26 18.79 -11.28
N GLY A 181 3.47 19.30 -10.97
CA GLY A 181 4.15 18.97 -9.72
C GLY A 181 3.43 19.51 -8.48
N ARG A 182 3.08 20.80 -8.50
CA ARG A 182 2.34 21.45 -7.41
C ARG A 182 0.95 20.87 -7.18
N GLY A 183 0.21 20.56 -8.24
CA GLY A 183 -1.11 19.97 -8.13
C GLY A 183 -1.07 18.59 -7.45
N VAL A 184 -0.08 17.75 -7.81
CA VAL A 184 0.15 16.46 -7.15
C VAL A 184 0.50 16.64 -5.68
N GLN A 185 1.36 17.60 -5.33
CA GLN A 185 1.69 17.88 -3.92
C GLN A 185 0.45 18.30 -3.11
N ILE A 186 -0.43 19.13 -3.67
CA ILE A 186 -1.68 19.54 -3.02
C ILE A 186 -2.59 18.33 -2.80
N ASN A 187 -2.70 17.44 -3.78
CA ASN A 187 -3.50 16.22 -3.62
C ASN A 187 -2.88 15.27 -2.58
N LEU A 188 -1.54 15.17 -2.49
CA LEU A 188 -0.87 14.39 -1.44
C LEU A 188 -1.13 14.94 -0.04
N LEU A 189 -1.28 16.26 0.13
CA LEU A 189 -1.63 16.85 1.44
C LEU A 189 -2.98 16.33 1.94
N LYS A 190 -3.96 16.13 1.06
CA LYS A 190 -5.26 15.55 1.42
C LYS A 190 -5.10 14.18 2.08
N LEU A 191 -4.21 13.32 1.55
CA LEU A 191 -3.92 12.01 2.15
C LEU A 191 -3.14 12.08 3.46
N MET A 192 -2.43 13.18 3.71
CA MET A 192 -1.71 13.40 4.97
C MET A 192 -2.62 13.95 6.06
N GLU A 193 -3.74 14.56 5.68
CA GLU A 193 -4.82 15.03 6.55
C GLU A 193 -5.90 13.94 6.73
N GLU A 194 -6.82 14.15 7.67
CA GLU A 194 -7.97 13.26 7.85
C GLU A 194 -8.96 13.45 6.69
N THR A 195 -8.81 12.62 5.64
CA THR A 195 -9.64 12.66 4.43
C THR A 195 -10.34 11.33 4.19
N ASP A 196 -11.62 11.40 3.81
CA ASP A 196 -12.38 10.27 3.29
C ASP A 196 -12.15 10.13 1.78
N VAL A 197 -11.75 8.93 1.34
CA VAL A 197 -11.49 8.62 -0.07
C VAL A 197 -12.59 7.72 -0.62
N ASN A 198 -13.15 8.07 -1.78
CA ASN A 198 -14.11 7.21 -2.46
C ASN A 198 -13.41 6.01 -3.11
N LEU A 199 -13.79 4.81 -2.68
CA LEU A 199 -13.23 3.54 -3.16
C LEU A 199 -13.68 3.19 -4.58
N GLN A 200 -14.79 3.75 -5.05
CA GLN A 200 -15.20 3.63 -6.45
C GLN A 200 -14.40 4.62 -7.31
N SER A 201 -13.58 4.10 -8.21
CA SER A 201 -12.85 4.95 -9.18
C SER A 201 -13.81 5.48 -10.24
N GLN A 202 -13.63 6.74 -10.64
CA GLN A 202 -14.35 7.33 -11.79
C GLN A 202 -14.12 6.52 -13.07
N THR A 203 -12.95 5.88 -13.20
CA THR A 203 -12.60 5.04 -14.36
C THR A 203 -13.35 3.72 -14.35
N ASP A 204 -13.73 3.21 -13.17
CA ASP A 204 -14.42 1.93 -13.01
C ASP A 204 -15.91 2.03 -13.42
N LEU A 205 -16.50 3.23 -13.28
CA LEU A 205 -17.86 3.51 -13.76
C LEU A 205 -17.99 3.38 -15.29
N LEU A 206 -16.94 3.76 -16.03
CA LEU A 206 -16.89 3.62 -17.49
C LEU A 206 -16.79 2.15 -17.92
N GLY A 207 -15.98 1.35 -17.22
CA GLY A 207 -15.90 -0.09 -17.45
C GLY A 207 -17.21 -0.82 -17.14
N GLN A 208 -17.88 -0.43 -16.04
CA GLN A 208 -19.20 -0.97 -15.66
C GLN A 208 -20.31 -0.56 -16.65
N MET A 209 -20.29 0.66 -17.20
CA MET A 209 -21.23 1.05 -18.26
C MET A 209 -21.02 0.25 -19.56
N GLN A 210 -19.78 -0.09 -19.88
CA GLN A 210 -19.45 -0.88 -21.07
C GLN A 210 -19.86 -2.34 -20.93
N ALA A 211 -19.71 -2.92 -19.74
CA ALA A 211 -20.17 -4.28 -19.42
C ALA A 211 -21.70 -4.41 -19.28
N MET A 212 -22.43 -3.30 -19.10
CA MET A 212 -23.90 -3.26 -19.10
C MET A 212 -24.51 -3.04 -20.50
N MET A 213 -23.69 -2.74 -21.51
CA MET A 213 -24.14 -2.55 -22.90
C MET A 213 -23.94 -3.78 -23.80
N ASP A 214 -23.27 -4.82 -23.31
CA ASP A 214 -23.15 -6.15 -23.93
C ASP A 214 -24.11 -7.16 -23.30
#